data_AF-A0A3D4TMK1-F1
#
_entry.id   AF-A0A3D4TMK1-F1
#
_cell.length_a   1.000
_cell.length_b   1.000
_cell.length_c   1.000
_cell.angle_alpha   90.00
_cell.angle_beta   90.00
_cell.angle_gamma   90.00
#
_symmetry.space_group_name_H-M   'P 1'
#
loop_
_entity.id
_entity.type
_entity.pdbx_description
1 polymer ?
#
loop_
_entity_poly.entity_id
_entity_poly.type
_entity_poly.pdbx_seq_one_letter_code
_entity_poly.pdbx_strand_id
1 'polypeptide(L)'
;MRLGLEAMKDLVDKGAVPAVRLNQKHTVMLREDLIDFLRSEGRRQAADRKRSAISPRSVANAPKSDPTRRTSKSRRTKLPDLRAYEQADHQS
;
A
#
# COMPACT_ATOMS: atom_id res chain seq x y z
N MET A 1 -7.27 3.88 -9.28
CA MET A 1 -7.87 2.56 -9.61
C MET A 1 -9.35 2.76 -9.91
N ARG A 2 -9.92 2.00 -10.86
CA ARG A 2 -11.35 2.00 -11.19
C ARG A 2 -11.86 0.57 -11.09
N LEU A 3 -13.06 0.39 -10.54
CA LEU A 3 -13.74 -0.90 -10.51
C LEU A 3 -14.56 -1.05 -11.81
N GLY A 4 -14.34 -2.14 -12.54
CA GLY A 4 -15.06 -2.43 -13.79
C GLY A 4 -16.43 -3.06 -13.56
N LEU A 5 -17.28 -3.05 -14.60
CA LEU A 5 -18.62 -3.62 -14.54
C LEU A 5 -18.60 -5.14 -14.27
N GLU A 6 -17.75 -5.90 -14.98
CA GLU A 6 -17.66 -7.36 -14.78
C GLU A 6 -17.25 -7.72 -13.35
N ALA A 7 -16.28 -7.00 -12.80
CA ALA A 7 -15.86 -7.18 -11.42
C ALA A 7 -17.00 -6.85 -10.43
N MET A 8 -17.83 -5.85 -10.74
CA MET A 8 -19.01 -5.54 -9.94
C MET A 8 -20.05 -6.65 -10.01
N LYS A 9 -20.31 -7.17 -11.22
CA LYS A 9 -21.24 -8.28 -11.43
C LYS A 9 -20.81 -9.51 -10.64
N ASP A 10 -19.53 -9.85 -10.66
CA ASP A 10 -18.97 -10.95 -9.88
C ASP A 10 -19.19 -10.79 -8.37
N LEU A 11 -19.06 -9.56 -7.84
CA LEU A 11 -19.29 -9.30 -6.42
C LEU A 11 -20.75 -9.54 -6.03
N VAL A 12 -21.69 -9.17 -6.90
CA VAL A 12 -23.12 -9.40 -6.71
C VAL A 12 -23.47 -10.88 -6.84
N ASP A 13 -22.98 -11.55 -7.89
CA ASP A 13 -23.26 -12.97 -8.15
C ASP A 13 -22.71 -13.87 -7.04
N LYS A 14 -21.58 -13.50 -6.43
CA LYS A 14 -21.00 -14.18 -5.26
C LYS A 14 -21.72 -13.84 -3.95
N GLY A 15 -22.68 -12.90 -3.97
CA GLY A 15 -23.38 -12.41 -2.78
C GLY A 15 -22.50 -11.59 -1.82
N ALA A 16 -21.34 -11.10 -2.28
CA ALA A 16 -20.42 -10.31 -1.46
C ALA A 16 -20.92 -8.88 -1.25
N VAL A 17 -21.65 -8.33 -2.22
CA VAL A 17 -22.34 -7.04 -2.11
C VAL A 17 -23.84 -7.27 -2.36
N PRO A 18 -24.72 -6.87 -1.43
CA PRO A 18 -26.15 -7.03 -1.62
C PRO A 18 -26.64 -6.14 -2.76
N ALA A 19 -27.49 -6.71 -3.61
CA ALA A 19 -28.10 -5.98 -4.71
C ALA A 19 -29.55 -6.42 -4.89
N VAL A 20 -30.37 -5.48 -5.37
CA VAL A 20 -31.78 -5.69 -5.70
C VAL A 20 -31.94 -5.65 -7.20
N ARG A 21 -32.56 -6.68 -7.76
CA ARG A 21 -32.94 -6.72 -9.17
C ARG A 21 -34.31 -6.10 -9.34
N LEU A 22 -34.36 -4.85 -9.83
CA LEU A 22 -35.62 -4.12 -10.02
C LEU A 22 -36.40 -4.60 -11.24
N ASN A 23 -35.69 -5.02 -12.30
CA ASN A 23 -36.28 -5.60 -13.51
C ASN A 23 -35.27 -6.52 -14.22
N GLN A 24 -35.59 -6.96 -15.44
CA GLN A 24 -34.70 -7.85 -16.22
C GLN A 24 -33.36 -7.21 -16.62
N LYS A 25 -33.24 -5.88 -16.62
CA LYS A 25 -32.05 -5.15 -17.07
C LYS A 25 -31.32 -4.40 -15.96
N HIS A 26 -31.98 -4.11 -14.84
CA HIS A 26 -31.46 -3.22 -13.81
C HIS A 26 -31.27 -3.97 -12.51
N THR A 27 -30.00 -4.10 -12.13
CA THR A 27 -29.56 -4.51 -10.80
C THR A 27 -28.99 -3.27 -10.12
N VAL A 28 -29.56 -2.91 -8.98
CA VAL A 28 -29.14 -1.76 -8.19
C VAL A 28 -28.59 -2.24 -6.85
N MET A 29 -27.69 -1.46 -6.27
CA MET A 29 -27.11 -1.73 -4.96
C MET A 29 -26.97 -0.41 -4.21
N LEU A 30 -26.95 -0.49 -2.88
CA LEU A 30 -26.64 0.66 -2.06
C LEU A 30 -25.14 0.94 -2.12
N ARG A 31 -24.80 2.21 -2.24
CA ARG A 31 -23.40 2.64 -2.35
C ARG A 31 -22.65 2.39 -1.05
N GLU A 32 -23.36 2.50 0.07
CA GLU A 32 -22.88 2.32 1.42
C GLU A 32 -22.35 0.90 1.62
N ASP A 33 -23.14 -0.10 1.22
CA ASP A 33 -22.79 -1.52 1.33
C ASP A 33 -21.53 -1.86 0.53
N LEU A 34 -21.42 -1.32 -0.70
CA LEU A 34 -20.22 -1.49 -1.52
C LEU A 34 -18.98 -0.87 -0.86
N ILE A 35 -19.12 0.32 -0.28
CA ILE A 35 -18.01 1.01 0.39
C ILE A 35 -17.57 0.24 1.62
N ASP A 36 -18.50 -0.29 2.41
CA ASP A 36 -18.19 -1.04 3.62
C ASP A 36 -17.52 -2.37 3.30
N PHE A 37 -17.97 -3.06 2.24
CA PHE A 37 -17.26 -4.19 1.67
C PHE A 37 -15.81 -3.81 1.31
N LEU A 38 -15.60 -2.77 0.50
CA LEU A 38 -14.26 -2.37 0.06
C LEU A 38 -13.34 -1.96 1.22
N ARG A 39 -13.88 -1.31 2.27
CA ARG A 39 -13.13 -1.00 3.49
C ARG A 39 -12.67 -2.26 4.21
N SER A 40 -13.57 -3.23 4.39
CA SER A 40 -13.26 -4.48 5.08
C SER A 40 -12.20 -5.30 4.32
N GLU A 41 -12.38 -5.43 3.00
CA GLU A 41 -11.46 -6.10 2.09
C GLU A 41 -10.10 -5.42 2.05
N GLY A 42 -10.07 -4.10 1.93
CA GLY A 42 -8.82 -3.34 1.91
C GLY A 42 -8.03 -3.50 3.21
N ARG A 43 -8.71 -3.51 4.37
CA ARG A 43 -8.07 -3.77 5.66
C ARG A 43 -7.53 -5.19 5.76
N ARG A 44 -8.29 -6.20 5.29
CA ARG A 44 -7.84 -7.60 5.27
C ARG A 44 -6.58 -7.76 4.42
N GLN A 45 -6.59 -7.25 3.19
CA GLN A 45 -5.43 -7.29 2.30
C GLN A 45 -4.21 -6.56 2.89
N ALA A 46 -4.41 -5.42 3.56
CA ALA A 46 -3.32 -4.71 4.23
C ALA A 46 -2.76 -5.50 5.42
N ALA A 47 -3.62 -6.17 6.19
CA ALA A 47 -3.20 -7.05 7.27
C ALA A 47 -2.41 -8.28 6.74
N ASP A 48 -2.87 -8.88 5.63
CA ASP A 48 -2.19 -10.02 5.00
C ASP A 48 -0.82 -9.63 4.46
N ARG A 49 -0.69 -8.45 3.85
CA ARG A 49 0.62 -7.90 3.45
C ARG A 49 1.55 -7.69 4.63
N LYS A 50 1.04 -7.25 5.78
CA LYS A 50 1.85 -7.12 7.01
C LYS A 50 2.31 -8.49 7.51
N ARG A 51 1.42 -9.49 7.49
CA ARG A 51 1.73 -10.87 7.93
C ARG A 51 2.77 -11.54 7.01
N SER A 52 2.63 -11.39 5.70
CA SER A 52 3.58 -11.96 4.72
C SER A 52 4.91 -11.21 4.67
N ALA A 53 4.93 -9.90 4.95
CA ALA A 53 6.17 -9.14 5.10
C ALA A 53 6.96 -9.47 6.38
N ILE A 54 6.31 -10.08 7.39
CA ILE A 54 6.96 -10.57 8.62
C ILE A 54 7.51 -12.00 8.43
N SER A 55 7.21 -12.68 7.32
CA SER A 55 8.01 -13.86 6.93
C SER A 55 9.44 -13.38 6.71
N PRO A 56 10.45 -13.96 7.39
CA PRO A 56 11.83 -13.54 7.20
C PRO A 56 12.11 -13.70 5.72
N ARG A 57 12.45 -12.58 5.10
CA ARG A 57 12.98 -12.47 3.76
C ARG A 57 13.91 -13.66 3.50
N SER A 58 13.40 -14.70 2.85
CA SER A 58 14.22 -15.74 2.28
C SER A 58 15.06 -15.04 1.24
N VAL A 59 16.32 -14.82 1.59
CA VAL A 59 17.36 -14.29 0.72
C VAL A 59 17.80 -15.43 -0.21
N ALA A 60 16.86 -16.06 -0.94
CA ALA A 60 17.16 -17.18 -1.84
C ALA A 60 17.62 -16.73 -3.23
N ASN A 61 17.62 -15.42 -3.50
CA ASN A 61 18.23 -14.83 -4.70
C ASN A 61 19.17 -13.69 -4.27
N ALA A 62 20.22 -14.03 -3.52
CA ALA A 62 21.43 -13.24 -3.61
C ALA A 62 22.05 -13.57 -4.99
N PRO A 63 22.09 -12.62 -5.96
CA PRO A 63 22.96 -12.83 -7.10
C PRO A 63 24.37 -13.02 -6.54
N LYS A 64 25.05 -14.10 -6.96
CA LYS A 64 26.48 -14.32 -6.65
C LYS A 64 27.22 -13.04 -6.98
N SER A 65 27.55 -12.26 -5.96
CA SER A 65 28.36 -11.06 -6.13
C SER A 65 29.79 -11.52 -6.24
N ASP A 66 30.25 -11.68 -7.48
CA ASP A 66 31.67 -11.62 -7.79
C ASP A 66 32.30 -10.41 -7.07
N PRO A 67 33.54 -10.53 -6.55
CA PRO A 67 34.17 -9.50 -5.76
C PRO A 67 34.68 -8.37 -6.66
N THR A 68 33.78 -7.60 -7.26
CA THR A 68 34.17 -6.31 -7.84
C THR A 68 34.30 -5.33 -6.68
N ARG A 69 35.56 -5.11 -6.31
CA ARG A 69 36.09 -4.09 -5.40
C ARG A 69 35.44 -2.72 -5.65
N ARG A 70 34.26 -2.49 -5.06
CA ARG A 70 33.64 -1.17 -4.99
C ARG A 70 33.93 -0.63 -3.60
N THR A 71 34.82 0.35 -3.54
CA THR A 71 35.09 1.09 -2.32
C THR A 71 33.77 1.60 -1.75
N SER A 72 33.37 1.05 -0.61
CA SER A 72 32.20 1.49 0.14
C SER A 72 32.47 2.92 0.59
N LYS A 73 31.94 3.90 -0.15
CA LYS A 73 31.90 5.30 0.31
C LYS A 73 31.13 5.30 1.62
N SER A 74 31.87 5.41 2.73
CA SER A 74 31.35 5.57 4.07
C SER A 74 30.24 6.61 4.03
N ARG A 75 29.00 6.23 4.38
CA ARG A 75 27.91 7.19 4.54
C ARG A 75 28.38 8.22 5.58
N ARG A 76 28.32 9.49 5.21
CA ARG A 76 28.72 10.63 6.05
C ARG A 76 27.95 10.58 7.37
N THR A 77 28.65 10.29 8.47
CA THR A 77 28.12 10.20 9.84
C THR A 77 28.14 11.54 10.59
N LYS A 78 28.58 12.63 9.96
CA LYS A 78 28.57 13.97 10.57
C LYS A 78 27.43 14.81 10.01
N LEU A 79 26.50 15.17 10.90
CA LEU A 79 25.47 16.19 10.66
C LEU A 79 26.13 17.52 10.27
N PRO A 80 25.49 18.35 9.43
CA PRO A 80 25.93 19.71 9.17
C PRO A 80 25.96 20.55 10.46
N ASP A 81 26.95 21.43 10.59
CA ASP A 81 26.99 22.41 11.67
C ASP A 81 25.95 23.50 11.38
N LEU A 82 25.04 23.72 12.33
CA LEU A 82 23.91 24.65 12.21
C LEU A 82 24.17 25.98 12.93
N ARG A 83 25.32 26.15 13.60
CA ARG A 83 25.67 27.35 14.37
C ARG A 83 25.61 28.66 13.57
N ALA A 84 25.84 28.59 12.25
CA ALA A 84 25.74 29.74 11.36
C ALA A 84 24.31 30.31 11.25
N TYR A 85 23.28 29.50 11.54
CA TYR A 85 21.88 29.91 11.49
C TYR A 85 21.35 30.34 12.86
N GLU A 86 21.94 29.89 13.96
CA GLU A 86 21.54 30.28 15.33
C GLU A 86 21.91 31.72 15.68
N GLN A 87 22.96 32.28 15.06
CA GLN A 87 23.39 33.66 15.31
C GLN A 87 22.49 34.71 14.64
N ALA A 88 21.68 34.32 13.65
CA ALA A 88 20.81 35.24 12.92
C ALA A 88 19.51 35.58 13.68
N ASP A 89 19.11 34.77 14.65
CA ASP A 89 17.86 34.97 15.42
C ASP A 89 18.01 35.87 16.65
N HIS A 90 19.20 36.42 16.91
CA HIS A 90 19.48 37.24 18.10
C HIS A 90 19.75 38.73 17.82
N GLN A 91 19.41 39.24 16.64
CA GLN A 91 19.34 40.69 16.41
C GLN A 91 17.90 41.13 16.14
N SER A 92 17.12 41.24 17.22
CA SER A 92 15.94 42.11 17.33
C SER A 92 16.24 43.22 18.32
#